data_AF-A0A519RY61-F1
#
_entry.id   AF-A0A519RY61-F1
#
_cell.length_a   1.000
_cell.length_b   1.000
_cell.length_c   1.000
_cell.angle_alpha   90.00
_cell.angle_beta   90.00
_cell.angle_gamma   90.00
#
_symmetry.space_group_name_H-M   'P 1'
#
loop_
_entity.id
_entity.type
_entity.pdbx_description
1 polymer ?
#
loop_
_entity_poly.entity_id
_entity_poly.type
_entity_poly.pdbx_seq_one_letter_code
_entity_poly.pdbx_strand_id
1 'polypeptide(L)' 'VREQYRVAMRQFEEDLALRCGQLKIDFVPVDVREPFDKVLYAYLVKRGKAR' A
#
# COMPACT_ATOMS: atom_id res chain seq x y z
N VAL A 1 16.60 -18.40 4.16
CA VAL A 1 15.45 -17.98 4.99
C VAL A 1 15.05 -16.51 4.76
N ARG A 2 15.89 -15.50 5.06
CA ARG A 2 15.53 -14.08 4.88
C ARG A 2 15.10 -13.71 3.46
N GLU A 3 15.84 -14.18 2.46
CA GLU A 3 15.54 -13.84 1.05
C GLU A 3 14.24 -14.45 0.55
N GLN A 4 14.02 -15.74 0.84
CA GLN A 4 12.77 -16.43 0.52
C GLN A 4 11.56 -15.76 1.16
N TYR A 5 11.69 -15.31 2.41
CA TYR A 5 10.64 -14.55 3.09
C TYR A 5 10.33 -13.22 2.37
N ARG A 6 11.36 -12.47 1.94
CA ARG A 6 11.16 -11.22 1.20
C ARG A 6 10.45 -11.44 -0.13
N VAL A 7 10.80 -12.51 -0.84
CA VAL A 7 10.14 -12.89 -2.11
C VAL A 7 8.67 -13.24 -1.87
N ALA A 8 8.39 -14.09 -0.87
CA ALA A 8 7.02 -14.47 -0.53
C ALA A 8 6.17 -13.27 -0.08
N MET A 9 6.74 -12.35 0.70
CA MET A 9 6.05 -11.13 1.12
C MET A 9 5.74 -10.19 -0.05
N ARG A 10 6.65 -10.06 -1.01
CA ARG A 10 6.41 -9.26 -2.22
C ARG A 10 5.27 -9.85 -3.06
N GLN A 11 5.29 -11.18 -3.27
CA GLN A 11 4.19 -11.87 -3.97
C GLN A 11 2.85 -11.68 -3.24
N PHE A 12 2.84 -11.77 -1.92
CA PHE A 12 1.63 -11.53 -1.13
C PHE A 12 1.11 -10.10 -1.28
N GLU A 13 1.99 -9.09 -1.29
CA GLU A 13 1.62 -7.69 -1.52
C GLU A 13 0.99 -7.48 -2.91
N GLU A 14 1.57 -8.09 -3.94
CA GLU A 14 1.06 -8.04 -5.32
C GLU A 14 -0.33 -8.69 -5.42
N ASP A 15 -0.49 -9.89 -4.83
CA ASP A 15 -1.78 -10.59 -4.78
C ASP A 15 -2.84 -9.80 -4.01
N LEU A 16 -2.45 -9.15 -2.91
CA LEU A 16 -3.33 -8.30 -2.12
C LEU A 16 -3.78 -7.07 -2.92
N ALA A 17 -2.85 -6.38 -3.59
CA ALA A 17 -3.17 -5.24 -4.44
C ALA A 17 -4.13 -5.62 -5.57
N LEU A 18 -3.93 -6.79 -6.19
CA LEU A 18 -4.82 -7.33 -7.23
C LEU A 18 -6.24 -7.58 -6.69
N ARG A 19 -6.36 -8.23 -5.53
CA ARG A 19 -7.65 -8.48 -4.86
C ARG A 19 -8.35 -7.19 -4.48
N CYS A 20 -7.61 -6.22 -3.95
CA CYS A 20 -8.14 -4.88 -3.65
C CYS A 20 -8.70 -4.22 -4.91
N GLY A 21 -7.98 -4.29 -6.04
CA GLY A 21 -8.46 -3.78 -7.32
C GLY A 21 -9.77 -4.43 -7.77
N GLN A 22 -9.89 -5.76 -7.67
CA GLN A 22 -11.11 -6.50 -8.00
C GLN A 22 -12.31 -6.08 -7.12
N LEU A 23 -12.05 -5.76 -5.85
CA LEU A 23 -13.05 -5.34 -4.88
C LEU A 23 -13.32 -3.83 -4.89
N LYS A 24 -12.71 -3.07 -5.81
CA LYS A 24 -12.76 -1.59 -5.85
C LYS A 24 -12.27 -0.94 -4.55
N ILE A 25 -11.34 -1.60 -3.85
CA ILE A 25 -10.66 -1.07 -2.68
C ILE A 25 -9.39 -0.35 -3.18
N ASP A 26 -9.28 0.94 -2.89
CA ASP A 26 -8.07 1.69 -3.16
C ASP A 26 -6.94 1.24 -2.22
N PHE A 27 -6.03 0.42 -2.74
CA PHE A 27 -4.83 0.02 -2.03
C PHE A 27 -3.76 1.12 -2.14
N VAL A 28 -3.31 1.61 -0.98
CA VAL A 28 -2.26 2.64 -0.87
C VAL A 28 -1.13 2.05 -0.03
N PRO A 29 -0.03 1.58 -0.65
CA PRO A 29 1.11 1.08 0.11
C PRO A 29 1.80 2.26 0.82
N VAL A 30 2.03 2.11 2.12
CA VAL A 30 2.66 3.13 2.96
C VAL A 30 3.74 2.50 3.83
N ASP A 31 4.87 3.17 3.98
CA ASP A 31 5.96 2.71 4.85
C ASP A 31 5.76 3.28 6.25
N VAL A 32 5.67 2.40 7.25
CA VAL A 32 5.47 2.77 8.66
C VAL A 32 6.62 3.55 9.27
N ARG A 33 7.78 3.57 8.60
CA ARG A 33 8.94 4.40 8.99
C ARG A 33 8.79 5.85 8.54
N GLU A 34 7.84 6.14 7.66
CA GLU A 34 7.57 7.50 7.20
C GLU A 34 6.77 8.30 8.24
N PRO A 35 6.96 9.63 8.28
CA PRO A 35 6.13 10.49 9.10
C PRO A 35 4.64 10.34 8.76
N PHE A 36 3.80 10.38 9.78
CA PHE A 36 2.35 10.25 9.66
C PHE A 36 1.74 11.19 8.61
N ASP A 37 2.26 12.43 8.53
CA ASP A 37 1.78 13.46 7.61
C ASP A 37 1.88 13.01 6.14
N LYS A 38 2.93 12.25 5.81
CA LYS A 38 3.16 11.72 4.45
C LYS A 38 2.15 10.61 4.11
N VAL A 39 1.85 9.75 5.08
CA VAL A 39 0.82 8.71 4.98
C VAL A 39 -0.56 9.33 4.80
N LEU A 40 -0.90 10.33 5.62
CA LEU A 40 -2.16 11.06 5.55
C LEU A 40 -2.29 11.81 4.22
N TYR A 41 -1.22 12.46 3.76
CA TYR A 41 -1.21 13.17 2.47
C TYR A 41 -1.46 12.22 1.29
N ALA A 42 -0.77 11.08 1.23
CA ALA A 42 -0.97 10.07 0.18
C ALA A 42 -2.44 9.60 0.12
N TYR A 43 -3.05 9.38 1.28
CA TYR A 43 -4.46 9.05 1.40
C TYR A 43 -5.40 10.18 0.91
N LEU A 44 -5.14 11.42 1.31
CA LEU A 44 -5.95 12.58 0.91
C LEU A 44 -5.85 12.86 -0.60
N VAL A 45 -4.66 12.73 -1.19
CA VAL A 45 -4.44 12.86 -2.64
C VAL A 45 -5.27 11.83 -3.39
N LYS A 46 -5.24 10.56 -2.97
CA LYS A 46 -6.03 9.49 -3.58
C LYS A 46 -7.53 9.75 -3.55
N ARG A 47 -8.03 10.46 -2.53
CA ARG A 47 -9.45 10.85 -2.40
C ARG A 47 -9.78 12.20 -3.04
N GLY A 48 -8.83 12.86 -3.70
CA GLY A 48 -9.02 14.19 -4.30
C GLY A 48 -9.25 15.30 -3.26
N LYS A 49 -8.88 15.08 -2.00
CA LYS A 49 -9.11 16.00 -0.87
C LYS A 49 -7.89 16.86 -0.50
N ALA A 50 -6.75 16.68 -1.17
CA ALA A 50 -5.52 17.44 -0.93
C ALA A 50 -5.49 18.81 -1.63
N ARG A 51 -6.65 19.40 -1.96
CA ARG A 51 -6.75 20.74 -2.55
C ARG A 51 -6.85 21.80 -1.46
#